data_AF-A0ABD3FBZ2-F1
#
_entry.id   AF-A0ABD3FBZ2-F1
#
_cell.length_a   1.000
_cell.length_b   1.000
_cell.length_c   1.000
_cell.angle_alpha   90.00
_cell.angle_beta   90.00
_cell.angle_gamma   90.00
#
_symmetry.space_group_name_H-M   'P 1'
#
loop_
_entity.id
_entity.type
_entity.pdbx_description
1 polymer ?
#
loop_
_entity_poly.entity_id
_entity_poly.type
_entity_poly.pdbx_seq_one_letter_code
_entity_poly.pdbx_strand_id
1 'polypeptide(L)'
;MLFLVLVFYIAVVQGHSWIDCLDTDRTVVYNRGPEYIYGGNSANGMCAGYMKNYVGRGDPDVNNKMTFKILIADVAKNAAICTTDAWGYSDWRRRLALSAGTTFYFGYTSNGHIVKEQAAGHTFYGLYWTGVPDTSLATTFDLTSDKLIDGQLHNFDDGNCGEAFTDEAKTIPSGRAGDGYPCVATFTVPAGSAPGVYNLVWYWKFYDADTNTSIPTSSGIYGGAAYTSCFQVEVTA
;
A
#
# COMPACT_ATOMS: atom_id res chain seq x y z
N MET A 1 -26.30 44.08 -11.67
CA MET A 1 -25.39 43.36 -10.77
C MET A 1 -25.56 41.88 -11.02
N LEU A 2 -24.62 41.25 -11.72
CA LEU A 2 -24.63 39.82 -12.02
C LEU A 2 -23.84 39.11 -10.90
N PHE A 3 -24.50 38.31 -10.07
CA PHE A 3 -23.83 37.47 -9.08
C PHE A 3 -23.23 36.26 -9.81
N LEU A 4 -21.90 36.25 -9.96
CA LEU A 4 -21.16 35.06 -10.39
C LEU A 4 -20.97 34.17 -9.15
N VAL A 5 -21.80 33.15 -9.01
CA VAL A 5 -21.59 32.10 -8.00
C VAL A 5 -20.48 31.20 -8.53
N LEU A 6 -19.26 31.40 -8.03
CA LEU A 6 -18.14 30.48 -8.25
C LEU A 6 -18.46 29.19 -7.49
N VAL A 7 -18.98 28.18 -8.20
CA VAL A 7 -19.09 26.82 -7.66
C VAL A 7 -17.67 26.27 -7.58
N PHE A 8 -17.03 26.41 -6.41
CA PHE A 8 -15.86 25.61 -6.08
C PHE A 8 -16.30 24.15 -6.02
N TYR A 9 -16.08 23.41 -7.11
CA TYR A 9 -15.99 21.97 -7.04
C TYR A 9 -14.80 21.66 -6.11
N ILE A 10 -15.09 21.42 -4.83
CA ILE A 10 -14.15 20.71 -3.97
C ILE A 10 -14.06 19.33 -4.59
N ALA A 11 -13.03 19.09 -5.40
CA ALA A 11 -12.66 17.76 -5.79
C ALA A 11 -12.34 17.03 -4.49
N VAL A 12 -13.30 16.23 -4.00
CA VAL A 12 -13.03 15.29 -2.93
C VAL A 12 -12.04 14.32 -3.52
N VAL A 13 -10.75 14.49 -3.19
CA VAL A 13 -9.71 13.61 -3.68
C VAL A 13 -10.00 12.22 -3.11
N GLN A 14 -10.57 11.36 -3.95
CA GLN A 14 -10.78 9.96 -3.62
C GLN A 14 -9.43 9.29 -3.74
N GLY A 15 -8.62 9.42 -2.69
CA GLY A 15 -7.35 8.72 -2.67
C GLY A 15 -7.58 7.22 -2.47
N HIS A 16 -6.61 6.46 -2.96
CA HIS A 16 -6.57 5.02 -2.88
C HIS A 16 -5.15 4.57 -2.48
N SER A 17 -4.97 3.37 -1.95
CA SER A 17 -3.62 2.82 -1.77
C SER A 17 -3.65 1.32 -1.59
N TRP A 18 -2.71 0.64 -2.22
CA TRP A 18 -2.55 -0.81 -2.17
C TRP A 18 -1.15 -1.23 -2.63
N ILE A 19 -0.83 -2.52 -2.49
CA ILE A 19 0.40 -3.13 -3.01
C ILE A 19 0.22 -3.57 -4.47
N ASP A 20 1.02 -3.00 -5.37
CA ASP A 20 1.00 -3.35 -6.80
C ASP A 20 1.88 -4.54 -7.15
N CYS A 21 3.02 -4.69 -6.46
CA CYS A 21 4.10 -5.59 -6.87
C CYS A 21 4.83 -6.15 -5.64
N LEU A 22 5.04 -7.47 -5.59
CA LEU A 22 5.94 -8.10 -4.63
C LEU A 22 7.06 -8.84 -5.37
N ASP A 23 8.30 -8.68 -4.91
CA ASP A 23 9.45 -9.37 -5.50
C ASP A 23 10.61 -9.52 -4.52
N THR A 24 11.52 -10.45 -4.78
CA THR A 24 12.81 -10.56 -4.08
C THR A 24 13.90 -9.70 -4.73
N ASP A 25 13.65 -9.17 -5.94
CA ASP A 25 14.51 -8.19 -6.60
C ASP A 25 13.93 -6.78 -6.47
N ARG A 26 14.61 -5.95 -5.68
CA ARG A 26 14.25 -4.54 -5.49
C ARG A 26 14.20 -3.77 -6.82
N THR A 27 15.00 -4.16 -7.81
CA THR A 27 15.03 -3.53 -9.14
C THR A 27 13.70 -3.72 -9.87
N VAL A 28 13.10 -4.92 -9.76
CA VAL A 28 11.77 -5.20 -10.33
C VAL A 28 10.73 -4.33 -9.65
N VAL A 29 10.75 -4.24 -8.32
CA VAL A 29 9.78 -3.44 -7.57
C VAL A 29 9.95 -1.95 -7.85
N TYR A 30 11.16 -1.41 -7.79
CA TYR A 30 11.38 0.05 -7.84
C TYR A 30 11.67 0.57 -9.24
N ASN A 31 12.75 0.13 -9.87
CA ASN A 31 13.24 0.69 -11.12
C ASN A 31 12.30 0.41 -12.28
N ARG A 32 11.61 -0.74 -12.24
CA ARG A 32 10.59 -1.11 -13.23
C ARG A 32 9.16 -0.72 -12.80
N GLY A 33 9.03 0.11 -11.76
CA GLY A 33 7.78 0.74 -11.33
C GLY A 33 6.92 1.27 -12.47
N PRO A 34 7.48 2.10 -13.38
CA PRO A 34 6.71 2.67 -14.48
C PRO A 34 6.10 1.61 -15.41
N GLU A 35 6.77 0.47 -15.57
CA GLU A 35 6.29 -0.61 -16.44
C GLU A 35 5.02 -1.25 -15.87
N TYR A 36 4.95 -1.57 -14.57
CA TYR A 36 3.76 -2.21 -14.01
C TYR A 36 2.68 -1.23 -13.56
N ILE A 37 3.02 0.02 -13.24
CA ILE A 37 2.04 1.05 -12.90
C ILE A 37 1.30 1.53 -14.16
N TYR A 38 2.01 1.70 -15.29
CA TYR A 38 1.43 2.27 -16.52
C TYR A 38 1.30 1.29 -17.69
N GLY A 39 1.87 0.09 -17.62
CA GLY A 39 1.81 -0.90 -18.70
C GLY A 39 0.43 -1.54 -18.91
N GLY A 40 -0.50 -1.36 -17.98
CA GLY A 40 -1.83 -1.97 -18.06
C GLY A 40 -1.75 -3.50 -18.08
N ASN A 41 -2.47 -4.15 -19.00
CA ASN A 41 -2.49 -5.62 -19.09
C ASN A 41 -1.15 -6.25 -19.50
N SER A 42 -0.27 -5.53 -20.18
CA SER A 42 1.02 -6.08 -20.62
C SER A 42 1.99 -6.35 -19.46
N ALA A 43 1.74 -5.74 -18.30
CA ALA A 43 2.53 -5.93 -17.10
C ALA A 43 2.05 -7.09 -16.20
N ASN A 44 0.95 -7.75 -16.56
CA ASN A 44 0.46 -8.89 -15.77
C ASN A 44 1.50 -10.01 -15.71
N GLY A 45 1.86 -10.43 -14.50
CA GLY A 45 2.86 -11.48 -14.26
C GLY A 45 4.30 -10.99 -14.20
N MET A 46 4.54 -9.68 -14.32
CA MET A 46 5.87 -9.06 -14.24
C MET A 46 6.54 -9.21 -12.87
N CYS A 47 5.78 -9.06 -11.79
CA CYS A 47 6.26 -9.26 -10.42
C CYS A 47 6.18 -10.74 -10.01
N ALA A 48 7.08 -11.16 -9.12
CA ALA A 48 7.09 -12.52 -8.59
C ALA A 48 5.87 -12.82 -7.71
N GLY A 49 5.24 -11.83 -7.07
CA GLY A 49 4.01 -12.01 -6.30
C GLY A 49 3.08 -10.79 -6.31
N TYR A 50 1.84 -10.99 -5.87
CA TYR A 50 0.77 -9.99 -5.84
C TYR A 50 -0.12 -10.13 -4.60
N MET A 51 -0.83 -9.04 -4.28
CA MET A 51 -1.91 -9.10 -3.29
C MET A 51 -3.08 -9.98 -3.74
N LYS A 52 -3.89 -10.42 -2.76
CA LYS A 52 -5.10 -11.21 -3.03
C LYS A 52 -6.01 -10.40 -3.95
N ASN A 53 -6.61 -11.10 -4.94
CA ASN A 53 -7.52 -10.50 -5.92
C ASN A 53 -6.97 -9.35 -6.77
N TYR A 54 -5.65 -9.14 -6.83
CA TYR A 54 -5.07 -8.11 -7.68
C TYR A 54 -5.55 -8.16 -9.14
N VAL A 55 -6.34 -7.18 -9.57
CA VAL A 55 -6.96 -7.20 -10.91
C VAL A 55 -6.00 -6.79 -12.02
N GLY A 56 -4.85 -6.22 -11.67
CA GLY A 56 -3.90 -5.64 -12.60
C GLY A 56 -4.27 -4.20 -12.99
N ARG A 57 -3.27 -3.39 -13.29
CA ARG A 57 -3.45 -1.96 -13.68
C ARG A 57 -4.13 -1.77 -15.04
N GLY A 58 -4.36 -2.85 -15.80
CA GLY A 58 -5.17 -2.81 -17.02
C GLY A 58 -6.68 -2.86 -16.80
N ASP A 59 -7.13 -3.13 -15.57
CA ASP A 59 -8.56 -3.03 -15.21
C ASP A 59 -8.93 -1.56 -14.99
N PRO A 60 -9.96 -1.02 -15.68
CA PRO A 60 -10.36 0.38 -15.55
C PRO A 60 -10.87 0.74 -14.15
N ASP A 61 -11.22 -0.26 -13.34
CA ASP A 61 -11.76 -0.11 -11.98
C ASP A 61 -10.75 -0.57 -10.90
N VAL A 62 -9.47 -0.68 -11.25
CA VAL A 62 -8.39 -1.13 -10.34
C VAL A 62 -8.38 -0.32 -9.04
N ASN A 63 -8.61 0.99 -9.10
CA ASN A 63 -8.63 1.86 -7.92
C ASN A 63 -9.68 1.42 -6.90
N ASN A 64 -10.91 1.14 -7.33
CA ASN A 64 -11.98 0.74 -6.42
C ASN A 64 -11.81 -0.72 -5.99
N LYS A 65 -11.43 -1.61 -6.91
CA LYS A 65 -11.31 -3.05 -6.63
C LYS A 65 -10.13 -3.38 -5.71
N MET A 66 -9.05 -2.60 -5.77
CA MET A 66 -7.86 -2.86 -4.96
C MET A 66 -7.82 -2.10 -3.65
N THR A 67 -8.63 -1.05 -3.51
CA THR A 67 -8.63 -0.25 -2.30
C THR A 67 -9.53 -0.84 -1.25
N PHE A 68 -8.93 -1.28 -0.16
CA PHE A 68 -9.65 -1.59 1.06
C PHE A 68 -9.44 -0.47 2.08
N LYS A 69 -10.47 0.35 2.29
CA LYS A 69 -10.45 1.56 3.12
C LYS A 69 -11.23 1.36 4.42
N ILE A 70 -10.64 1.74 5.55
CA ILE A 70 -11.27 1.69 6.87
C ILE A 70 -11.27 3.11 7.44
N LEU A 71 -12.42 3.68 7.76
CA LEU A 71 -12.47 5.02 8.39
C LEU A 71 -11.91 4.95 9.81
N ILE A 72 -11.25 6.01 10.30
CA ILE A 72 -10.71 6.07 11.68
C ILE A 72 -11.77 5.66 12.71
N ALA A 73 -13.01 6.15 12.52
CA ALA A 73 -14.12 5.85 13.42
C ALA A 73 -14.45 4.35 13.51
N ASP A 74 -14.12 3.57 12.49
CA ASP A 74 -14.37 2.13 12.43
C ASP A 74 -13.14 1.31 12.84
N VAL A 75 -11.93 1.88 12.77
CA VAL A 75 -10.72 1.26 13.33
C VAL A 75 -10.92 0.93 14.82
N ALA A 76 -11.50 1.86 15.58
CA ALA A 76 -11.81 1.69 17.00
C ALA A 76 -12.96 0.70 17.29
N LYS A 77 -13.69 0.26 16.24
CA LYS A 77 -14.85 -0.65 16.35
C LYS A 77 -14.54 -2.07 15.88
N ASN A 78 -13.27 -2.44 15.82
CA ASN A 78 -12.82 -3.76 15.39
C ASN A 78 -13.22 -4.12 13.94
N ALA A 79 -13.01 -3.19 13.00
CA ALA A 79 -13.33 -3.41 11.59
C ALA A 79 -12.53 -4.57 10.97
N ALA A 80 -13.10 -5.19 9.93
CA ALA A 80 -12.37 -6.15 9.11
C ALA A 80 -11.16 -5.49 8.43
N ILE A 81 -10.06 -6.23 8.28
CA ILE A 81 -8.81 -5.73 7.66
C ILE A 81 -8.58 -6.24 6.23
N CYS A 82 -9.39 -7.19 5.78
CA CYS A 82 -9.36 -7.75 4.43
C CYS A 82 -10.79 -7.84 3.89
N THR A 83 -10.94 -7.86 2.56
CA THR A 83 -12.21 -8.28 1.96
C THR A 83 -12.53 -9.73 2.33
N THR A 84 -13.82 -9.99 2.56
CA THR A 84 -14.38 -11.34 2.74
C THR A 84 -14.75 -12.00 1.41
N ASP A 85 -14.61 -11.28 0.30
CA ASP A 85 -14.92 -11.81 -1.03
C ASP A 85 -14.11 -13.07 -1.31
N ALA A 86 -14.75 -14.01 -2.03
CA ALA A 86 -14.04 -15.16 -2.54
C ALA A 86 -12.83 -14.70 -3.35
N TRP A 87 -11.68 -15.29 -3.08
CA TRP A 87 -10.42 -14.87 -3.67
C TRP A 87 -9.58 -16.06 -4.10
N GLY A 88 -8.66 -15.82 -5.02
CA GLY A 88 -7.74 -16.83 -5.49
C GLY A 88 -6.56 -16.23 -6.24
N TYR A 89 -5.53 -17.04 -6.44
CA TYR A 89 -4.46 -16.76 -7.39
C TYR A 89 -4.85 -17.24 -8.79
N SER A 90 -4.25 -16.66 -9.83
CA SER A 90 -4.42 -17.04 -11.24
C SER A 90 -3.07 -17.40 -11.85
N ASP A 91 -3.04 -17.74 -13.14
CA ASP A 91 -1.81 -18.14 -13.84
C ASP A 91 -0.70 -17.09 -13.77
N TRP A 92 -1.05 -15.81 -13.81
CA TRP A 92 -0.10 -14.71 -13.73
C TRP A 92 -0.06 -14.04 -12.35
N ARG A 93 -1.18 -14.05 -11.62
CA ARG A 93 -1.28 -13.51 -10.26
C ARG A 93 -0.99 -14.63 -9.28
N ARG A 94 0.20 -14.63 -8.70
CA ARG A 94 0.65 -15.65 -7.73
C ARG A 94 1.06 -15.03 -6.39
N ARG A 95 1.15 -15.87 -5.36
CA ARG A 95 1.88 -15.53 -4.13
C ARG A 95 3.37 -15.53 -4.39
N LEU A 96 4.11 -14.74 -3.61
CA LEU A 96 5.57 -14.76 -3.65
C LEU A 96 6.07 -16.02 -2.94
N ALA A 97 6.86 -16.85 -3.61
CA ALA A 97 7.52 -18.01 -3.02
C ALA A 97 8.98 -17.66 -2.66
N LEU A 98 9.41 -17.97 -1.44
CA LEU A 98 10.73 -17.59 -0.91
C LEU A 98 11.15 -18.49 0.26
N SER A 99 12.43 -18.53 0.62
CA SER A 99 12.92 -19.26 1.79
C SER A 99 12.90 -18.39 3.06
N ALA A 100 12.76 -19.01 4.23
CA ALA A 100 12.90 -18.28 5.51
C ALA A 100 14.24 -17.54 5.58
N GLY A 101 14.25 -16.33 6.15
CA GLY A 101 15.42 -15.45 6.16
C GLY A 101 15.64 -14.66 4.86
N THR A 102 14.81 -14.86 3.82
CA THR A 102 14.90 -14.09 2.58
C THR A 102 14.24 -12.72 2.75
N THR A 103 14.93 -11.69 2.23
CA THR A 103 14.37 -10.35 2.08
C THR A 103 13.51 -10.27 0.82
N PHE A 104 12.33 -9.69 0.96
CA PHE A 104 11.45 -9.33 -0.14
C PHE A 104 11.04 -7.86 -0.03
N TYR A 105 10.56 -7.37 -1.16
CA TYR A 105 10.19 -5.98 -1.36
C TYR A 105 8.75 -5.93 -1.87
N PHE A 106 8.06 -4.84 -1.56
CA PHE A 106 6.81 -4.55 -2.25
C PHE A 106 6.63 -3.08 -2.55
N GLY A 107 6.04 -2.82 -3.71
CA GLY A 107 5.77 -1.51 -4.26
C GLY A 107 4.33 -1.09 -3.99
N TYR A 108 4.14 0.12 -3.50
CA TYR A 108 2.81 0.72 -3.25
C TYR A 108 2.84 2.21 -3.58
N THR A 109 1.68 2.81 -3.85
CA THR A 109 1.55 4.25 -4.13
C THR A 109 0.55 4.92 -3.19
N SER A 110 0.69 6.22 -2.98
CA SER A 110 -0.32 7.03 -2.29
C SER A 110 -1.60 7.24 -3.09
N ASN A 111 -1.57 6.96 -4.40
CA ASN A 111 -2.67 7.05 -5.38
C ASN A 111 -3.64 8.21 -5.11
N GLY A 112 -3.09 9.42 -4.98
CA GLY A 112 -3.83 10.67 -4.76
C GLY A 112 -4.04 11.09 -3.31
N HIS A 113 -3.65 10.31 -2.30
CA HIS A 113 -3.79 10.70 -0.88
C HIS A 113 -2.85 11.82 -0.45
N ILE A 114 -1.60 11.69 -0.86
CA ILE A 114 -0.55 12.60 -0.51
C ILE A 114 -0.30 13.35 -1.80
N VAL A 115 -0.99 14.47 -1.98
CA VAL A 115 -0.62 15.39 -3.05
C VAL A 115 0.85 15.75 -2.86
N LYS A 116 1.70 15.14 -3.69
CA LYS A 116 2.95 15.69 -4.18
C LYS A 116 3.74 16.44 -3.09
N GLU A 117 4.04 15.75 -1.99
CA GLU A 117 4.96 16.12 -0.87
C GLU A 117 4.38 16.79 0.39
N GLN A 118 3.07 17.03 0.52
CA GLN A 118 2.57 17.90 1.61
C GLN A 118 2.03 17.20 2.87
N ALA A 119 1.72 15.89 2.83
CA ALA A 119 0.88 15.26 3.87
C ALA A 119 1.33 13.88 4.37
N ALA A 120 2.43 13.32 3.87
CA ALA A 120 2.85 11.95 4.24
C ALA A 120 3.69 11.86 5.52
N GLY A 121 4.30 12.99 5.92
CA GLY A 121 5.13 13.05 7.11
C GLY A 121 4.35 12.55 8.33
N HIS A 122 4.92 11.59 9.04
CA HIS A 122 4.34 10.98 10.26
C HIS A 122 3.16 10.03 10.05
N THR A 123 2.90 9.58 8.81
CA THR A 123 2.03 8.42 8.60
C THR A 123 2.84 7.14 8.56
N PHE A 124 2.31 6.10 9.19
CA PHE A 124 3.02 4.85 9.37
C PHE A 124 2.23 3.69 8.79
N TYR A 125 2.95 2.71 8.26
CA TYR A 125 2.40 1.40 7.96
C TYR A 125 3.10 0.32 8.78
N GLY A 126 2.42 -0.81 8.91
CA GLY A 126 3.01 -2.04 9.44
C GLY A 126 2.73 -3.20 8.51
N LEU A 127 3.61 -4.21 8.55
CA LEU A 127 3.37 -5.50 7.93
C LEU A 127 3.10 -6.54 9.01
N TYR A 128 1.88 -7.07 9.01
CA TYR A 128 1.38 -7.91 10.08
C TYR A 128 1.13 -9.34 9.61
N TRP A 129 1.35 -10.29 10.52
CA TRP A 129 1.06 -11.70 10.31
C TRP A 129 0.91 -12.43 11.65
N THR A 130 0.45 -13.68 11.62
CA THR A 130 0.33 -14.52 12.82
C THR A 130 1.62 -15.25 13.18
N GLY A 131 2.57 -15.35 12.24
CA GLY A 131 3.77 -16.19 12.37
C GLY A 131 3.50 -17.70 12.24
N VAL A 132 2.26 -18.12 11.94
CA VAL A 132 1.87 -19.53 11.80
C VAL A 132 1.25 -19.76 10.42
N PRO A 133 1.72 -20.76 9.63
CA PRO A 133 1.11 -21.08 8.33
C PRO A 133 -0.40 -21.29 8.41
N ASP A 134 -1.10 -20.93 7.34
CA ASP A 134 -2.54 -21.12 7.12
C ASP A 134 -3.46 -20.43 8.15
N THR A 135 -2.93 -19.53 8.97
CA THR A 135 -3.71 -18.70 9.89
C THR A 135 -3.74 -17.23 9.42
N SER A 136 -4.71 -16.46 9.89
CA SER A 136 -4.93 -15.06 9.46
C SER A 136 -5.30 -14.17 10.64
N LEU A 137 -4.89 -12.90 10.54
CA LEU A 137 -5.48 -11.80 11.31
C LEU A 137 -6.79 -11.40 10.63
N ALA A 138 -7.83 -11.06 11.38
CA ALA A 138 -9.17 -10.82 10.84
C ALA A 138 -9.61 -9.37 10.95
N THR A 139 -9.19 -8.68 12.00
CA THR A 139 -9.77 -7.41 12.43
C THR A 139 -8.73 -6.42 12.93
N THR A 140 -9.10 -5.14 13.05
CA THR A 140 -8.18 -4.09 13.48
C THR A 140 -7.65 -4.30 14.90
N PHE A 141 -8.32 -5.07 15.77
CA PHE A 141 -7.79 -5.40 17.10
C PHE A 141 -6.71 -6.49 17.06
N ASP A 142 -6.61 -7.26 15.97
CA ASP A 142 -5.55 -8.25 15.80
C ASP A 142 -4.21 -7.59 15.39
N LEU A 143 -4.22 -6.30 15.03
CA LEU A 143 -3.06 -5.56 14.56
C LEU A 143 -2.22 -5.01 15.73
N THR A 144 -1.70 -5.91 16.56
CA THR A 144 -0.86 -5.59 17.72
C THR A 144 0.63 -5.60 17.37
N SER A 145 1.47 -5.02 18.23
CA SER A 145 2.91 -4.89 17.99
C SER A 145 3.62 -6.25 17.89
N ASP A 146 3.15 -7.29 18.59
CA ASP A 146 3.70 -8.64 18.49
C ASP A 146 3.35 -9.35 17.17
N LYS A 147 2.43 -8.78 16.38
CA LYS A 147 2.08 -9.29 15.04
C LYS A 147 2.84 -8.60 13.92
N LEU A 148 3.63 -7.56 14.21
CA LEU A 148 4.53 -6.95 13.24
C LEU A 148 5.64 -7.94 12.89
N ILE A 149 5.83 -8.21 11.60
CA ILE A 149 6.78 -9.21 11.12
C ILE A 149 8.23 -8.91 11.57
N ASP A 150 8.59 -7.63 11.69
CA ASP A 150 9.89 -7.14 12.12
C ASP A 150 9.82 -6.33 13.43
N GLY A 151 8.66 -6.34 14.11
CA GLY A 151 8.46 -5.70 15.40
C GLY A 151 8.29 -4.18 15.39
N GLN A 152 8.22 -3.52 14.24
CA GLN A 152 8.15 -2.05 14.17
C GLN A 152 7.22 -1.51 13.07
N LEU A 153 6.82 -0.25 13.25
CA LEU A 153 6.12 0.52 12.23
C LEU A 153 7.14 1.26 11.36
N HIS A 154 6.76 1.49 10.10
CA HIS A 154 7.61 2.13 9.10
C HIS A 154 6.92 3.39 8.57
N ASN A 155 7.71 4.42 8.22
CA ASN A 155 7.18 5.57 7.52
C ASN A 155 6.60 5.13 6.18
N PHE A 156 5.39 5.58 5.84
CA PHE A 156 4.81 5.34 4.51
C PHE A 156 5.66 5.97 3.41
N ASP A 157 6.16 7.18 3.67
CA ASP A 157 7.10 7.84 2.77
C ASP A 157 8.52 7.31 3.01
N ASP A 158 9.10 6.66 2.00
CA ASP A 158 10.46 6.09 2.03
C ASP A 158 11.56 7.10 1.66
N GLY A 159 11.20 8.37 1.47
CA GLY A 159 12.06 9.47 1.05
C GLY A 159 12.23 9.60 -0.46
N ASN A 160 11.90 8.58 -1.25
CA ASN A 160 12.18 8.52 -2.68
C ASN A 160 10.95 8.24 -3.56
N CYS A 161 9.83 7.89 -2.93
CA CYS A 161 8.66 7.43 -3.65
C CYS A 161 7.81 8.50 -4.34
N GLY A 162 7.13 8.06 -5.40
CA GLY A 162 6.50 8.88 -6.43
C GLY A 162 5.07 9.35 -6.13
N GLU A 163 4.50 10.00 -7.15
CA GLU A 163 3.53 11.10 -7.05
C GLU A 163 4.19 12.40 -6.59
N ALA A 164 5.26 12.84 -7.25
CA ALA A 164 6.03 14.03 -6.87
C ALA A 164 5.50 15.30 -7.55
N PHE A 165 5.69 16.48 -6.95
CA PHE A 165 5.23 17.72 -7.57
C PHE A 165 6.02 17.99 -8.84
N THR A 166 5.32 18.17 -9.96
CA THR A 166 5.92 18.63 -11.20
C THR A 166 5.53 20.08 -11.41
N ASP A 167 6.51 20.96 -11.49
CA ASP A 167 6.27 22.38 -11.73
C ASP A 167 5.92 22.66 -13.20
N GLU A 168 5.61 23.93 -13.51
CA GLU A 168 5.29 24.35 -14.88
C GLU A 168 6.43 24.08 -15.87
N ALA A 169 7.68 24.07 -15.40
CA ALA A 169 8.87 23.77 -16.18
C ALA A 169 9.09 22.27 -16.39
N LYS A 170 8.17 21.41 -15.93
CA LYS A 170 8.26 19.95 -15.96
C LYS A 170 9.46 19.40 -15.18
N THR A 171 9.91 20.13 -14.17
CA THR A 171 10.92 19.66 -13.22
C THR A 171 10.25 19.16 -11.96
N ILE A 172 10.97 18.36 -11.17
CA ILE A 172 10.54 17.91 -9.84
C ILE A 172 11.40 18.67 -8.82
N PRO A 173 10.91 19.80 -8.25
CA PRO A 173 11.73 20.65 -7.40
C PRO A 173 12.26 19.95 -6.14
N SER A 174 11.56 18.93 -5.66
CA SER A 174 11.99 18.09 -4.54
C SER A 174 13.14 17.14 -4.86
N GLY A 175 13.48 16.96 -6.14
CA GLY A 175 14.49 16.00 -6.59
C GLY A 175 14.08 14.53 -6.48
N ARG A 176 12.81 14.25 -6.15
CA ARG A 176 12.26 12.88 -6.05
C ARG A 176 12.16 12.22 -7.43
N ALA A 177 12.01 10.90 -7.43
CA ALA A 177 12.04 10.10 -8.67
C ALA A 177 10.88 10.38 -9.64
N GLY A 178 9.75 10.90 -9.15
CA GLY A 178 8.61 11.29 -9.98
C GLY A 178 7.52 10.25 -10.10
N ASP A 179 6.52 10.56 -10.93
CA ASP A 179 5.35 9.72 -11.12
C ASP A 179 5.75 8.37 -11.76
N GLY A 180 5.24 7.25 -11.23
CA GLY A 180 5.56 5.89 -11.68
C GLY A 180 6.67 5.19 -10.90
N TYR A 181 7.34 5.87 -9.97
CA TYR A 181 8.23 5.22 -9.01
C TYR A 181 7.47 4.96 -7.71
N PRO A 182 7.27 3.71 -7.28
CA PRO A 182 6.49 3.39 -6.08
C PRO A 182 7.26 3.74 -4.79
N CYS A 183 6.55 3.72 -3.66
CA CYS A 183 7.17 3.52 -2.35
C CYS A 183 7.53 2.06 -2.19
N VAL A 184 8.69 1.81 -1.56
CA VAL A 184 9.24 0.47 -1.41
C VAL A 184 9.32 0.12 0.06
N ALA A 185 8.59 -0.93 0.42
CA ALA A 185 8.79 -1.64 1.66
C ALA A 185 9.88 -2.70 1.51
N THR A 186 10.63 -2.94 2.58
CA THR A 186 11.67 -3.98 2.64
C THR A 186 11.46 -4.80 3.91
N PHE A 187 11.24 -6.11 3.77
CA PHE A 187 11.03 -7.00 4.90
C PHE A 187 11.77 -8.30 4.71
N THR A 188 12.26 -8.87 5.80
CA THR A 188 12.86 -10.19 5.83
C THR A 188 11.89 -11.15 6.50
N VAL A 189 11.60 -12.28 5.86
CA VAL A 189 10.83 -13.34 6.54
C VAL A 189 11.65 -13.86 7.71
N PRO A 190 11.12 -13.89 8.95
CA PRO A 190 11.87 -14.31 10.12
C PRO A 190 12.56 -15.66 9.93
N ALA A 191 13.83 -15.72 10.33
CA ALA A 191 14.62 -16.94 10.25
C ALA A 191 13.94 -18.05 11.07
N GLY A 192 13.97 -19.29 10.56
CA GLY A 192 13.34 -20.44 11.22
C GLY A 192 11.82 -20.52 11.05
N SER A 193 11.21 -19.64 10.25
CA SER A 193 9.80 -19.81 9.83
C SER A 193 9.62 -21.17 9.17
N ALA A 194 8.59 -21.90 9.58
CA ALA A 194 8.27 -23.21 9.02
C ALA A 194 7.82 -23.07 7.55
N PRO A 195 8.05 -24.09 6.70
CA PRO A 195 7.47 -24.10 5.37
C PRO A 195 5.94 -24.04 5.42
N GLY A 196 5.33 -23.28 4.51
CA GLY A 196 3.89 -23.12 4.42
C GLY A 196 3.45 -21.77 3.88
N VAL A 197 2.13 -21.59 3.75
CA VAL A 197 1.55 -20.34 3.24
C VAL A 197 1.21 -19.42 4.40
N TYR A 198 1.76 -18.22 4.38
CA TYR A 198 1.51 -17.19 5.40
C TYR A 198 0.58 -16.13 4.84
N ASN A 199 -0.40 -15.71 5.65
CA ASN A 199 -1.26 -14.57 5.33
C ASN A 199 -0.68 -13.30 5.97
N LEU A 200 -0.45 -12.29 5.14
CA LEU A 200 0.09 -11.01 5.57
C LEU A 200 -0.91 -9.88 5.30
N VAL A 201 -0.84 -8.87 6.14
CA VAL A 201 -1.63 -7.64 6.04
C VAL A 201 -0.67 -6.46 6.07
N TRP A 202 -0.56 -5.76 4.95
CA TRP A 202 -0.04 -4.41 4.95
C TRP A 202 -1.14 -3.45 5.38
N TYR A 203 -0.87 -2.62 6.38
CA TYR A 203 -1.85 -1.71 6.96
C TYR A 203 -1.22 -0.32 7.12
N TRP A 204 -1.69 0.63 6.32
CA TRP A 204 -1.25 2.03 6.38
C TRP A 204 -2.27 2.86 7.16
N LYS A 205 -1.78 3.56 8.19
CA LYS A 205 -2.50 4.58 8.93
C LYS A 205 -2.36 5.92 8.22
N PHE A 206 -3.28 6.25 7.31
CA PHE A 206 -3.36 7.59 6.72
C PHE A 206 -4.08 8.55 7.68
N TYR A 207 -3.45 8.77 8.83
CA TYR A 207 -3.84 9.68 9.90
C TYR A 207 -2.69 9.80 10.90
N ASP A 208 -2.77 10.81 11.77
CA ASP A 208 -1.79 11.00 12.83
C ASP A 208 -1.84 9.82 13.80
N ALA A 209 -0.75 9.04 13.87
CA ALA A 209 -0.72 7.77 14.60
C ALA A 209 -0.72 7.95 16.12
N ASP A 210 -0.30 9.12 16.61
CA ASP A 210 -0.20 9.40 18.05
C ASP A 210 -1.56 9.86 18.60
N THR A 211 -2.29 10.66 17.82
CA THR A 211 -3.56 11.27 18.23
C THR A 211 -4.79 10.57 17.65
N ASN A 212 -4.63 9.70 16.64
CA ASN A 212 -5.71 9.11 15.84
C ASN A 212 -6.65 10.15 15.24
N THR A 213 -6.08 11.23 14.70
CA THR A 213 -6.84 12.32 14.06
C THR A 213 -6.41 12.56 12.62
N SER A 214 -7.27 13.22 11.85
CA SER A 214 -6.90 13.72 10.52
C SER A 214 -5.72 14.70 10.61
N ILE A 215 -4.89 14.73 9.58
CA ILE A 215 -3.63 15.47 9.54
C ILE A 215 -3.90 16.88 8.98
N PRO A 216 -3.82 17.95 9.79
CA PRO A 216 -3.87 19.30 9.28
C PRO A 216 -2.54 19.66 8.59
N THR A 217 -2.61 20.26 7.41
CA THR A 217 -1.46 20.80 6.68
C THR A 217 -1.75 22.25 6.28
N SER A 218 -0.74 22.95 5.73
CA SER A 218 -0.90 24.31 5.21
C SER A 218 -1.90 24.41 4.05
N SER A 219 -2.23 23.30 3.39
CA SER A 219 -3.12 23.23 2.23
C SER A 219 -4.48 22.58 2.50
N GLY A 220 -4.73 22.09 3.72
CA GLY A 220 -6.03 21.49 4.08
C GLY A 220 -5.94 20.48 5.21
N ILE A 221 -6.95 19.62 5.31
CA ILE A 221 -6.99 18.49 6.25
C ILE A 221 -6.97 17.20 5.43
N TYR A 222 -5.99 16.35 5.71
CA TYR A 222 -5.76 15.07 5.05
C TYR A 222 -6.01 13.92 6.03
N GLY A 223 -5.96 12.69 5.53
CA GLY A 223 -6.17 11.51 6.34
C GLY A 223 -7.63 11.18 6.62
N GLY A 224 -7.88 10.48 7.73
CA GLY A 224 -9.24 10.06 8.12
C GLY A 224 -9.53 8.57 7.89
N ALA A 225 -8.57 7.82 7.37
CA ALA A 225 -8.75 6.41 7.08
C ALA A 225 -7.44 5.61 7.15
N ALA A 226 -7.55 4.30 7.32
CA ALA A 226 -6.50 3.35 7.02
C ALA A 226 -6.76 2.66 5.68
N TYR A 227 -5.67 2.18 5.07
CA TYR A 227 -5.69 1.39 3.84
C TYR A 227 -5.02 0.05 4.08
N THR A 228 -5.57 -1.01 3.50
CA THR A 228 -5.03 -2.36 3.68
C THR A 228 -4.77 -3.07 2.37
N SER A 229 -3.78 -3.97 2.39
CA SER A 229 -3.56 -4.94 1.34
C SER A 229 -3.26 -6.28 1.98
N CYS A 230 -4.13 -7.26 1.71
CA CYS A 230 -3.95 -8.62 2.20
C CYS A 230 -3.35 -9.48 1.10
N PHE A 231 -2.29 -10.20 1.44
CA PHE A 231 -1.53 -11.00 0.49
C PHE A 231 -0.99 -12.28 1.15
N GLN A 232 -0.37 -13.13 0.36
CA GLN A 232 0.30 -14.32 0.87
C GLN A 232 1.73 -14.40 0.36
N VAL A 233 2.58 -14.98 1.20
CA VAL A 233 3.87 -15.51 0.80
C VAL A 233 3.90 -17.01 1.11
N GLU A 234 4.59 -17.78 0.29
CA GLU A 234 4.84 -19.20 0.50
C GLU A 234 6.29 -19.36 0.94
N VAL A 235 6.48 -19.76 2.19
CA VAL A 235 7.80 -20.13 2.70
C VAL A 235 8.09 -21.54 2.23
N THR A 236 9.13 -21.69 1.41
CA THR A 236 9.55 -23.00 0.89
C THR A 236 10.59 -23.64 1.82
N ALA A 237 10.66 -24.98 1.75
CA ALA A 237 11.72 -25.75 2.41
C ALA A 237 13.10 -25.51 1.79
#